data_AF-A0A151IIM8-F1
#
_entry.id   AF-A0A151IIM8-F1
#
_cell.length_a   1.000
_cell.length_b   1.000
_cell.length_c   1.000
_cell.angle_alpha   90.00
_cell.angle_beta   90.00
_cell.angle_gamma   90.00
#
_symmetry.space_group_name_H-M   'P 1'
#
loop_
_entity.id
_entity.type
_entity.pdbx_description
1 polymer ?
#
loop_
_entity_poly.entity_id
_entity_poly.type
_entity_poly.pdbx_seq_one_letter_code
_entity_poly.pdbx_strand_id
1 'polypeptide(L)'
;MKGLTPKEIKAELDNVHSTSAPAFATVYNWVNEFKCGRTSTCDAPRSGRPIEAATPEIIDKVHDIVLTDQRVKVRELVEATGISHNTVISILHEQLNMKKLLVKWVPRLLTVDHKRDRVTTSKQCLEMFQHYPDEFLRRLITVDEAWIHSENSSSPKEAYFERLDKPYYSDGLTKLENRWIKYIELKGDYVEK
;
A
#
# COMPACT_ATOMS: atom_id res chain seq x y z
N MET A 1 25.78 12.00 -40.04
CA MET A 1 24.78 12.92 -40.64
C MET A 1 25.11 13.12 -42.11
N LYS A 2 24.12 13.17 -43.01
CA LYS A 2 24.30 13.24 -44.48
C LYS A 2 24.95 14.55 -45.00
N GLY A 3 25.51 15.40 -44.13
CA GLY A 3 26.16 16.66 -44.51
C GLY A 3 25.22 17.75 -45.06
N LEU A 4 23.91 17.52 -45.03
CA LEU A 4 22.90 18.43 -45.57
C LEU A 4 22.82 19.74 -44.77
N THR A 5 22.58 20.82 -45.48
CA THR A 5 22.30 22.13 -44.88
C THR A 5 20.90 22.17 -44.26
N PRO A 6 20.65 23.02 -43.25
CA PRO A 6 19.32 23.14 -42.64
C PRO A 6 18.20 23.47 -43.64
N LYS A 7 18.53 24.17 -44.74
CA LYS A 7 17.57 24.51 -45.81
C LYS A 7 17.16 23.30 -46.62
N GLU A 8 18.11 22.44 -46.97
CA GLU A 8 17.84 21.18 -47.69
C GLU A 8 17.01 20.23 -46.81
N ILE A 9 17.34 20.12 -45.52
CA ILE A 9 16.56 19.31 -44.57
C ILE A 9 15.13 19.83 -44.46
N LYS A 10 14.93 21.16 -44.40
CA LYS A 10 13.59 21.75 -44.36
C LYS A 10 12.80 21.44 -45.63
N ALA A 11 13.42 21.58 -46.81
CA ALA A 11 12.77 21.29 -48.08
C ALA A 11 12.35 19.80 -48.20
N GLU A 12 13.19 18.87 -47.74
CA GLU A 12 12.82 17.45 -47.68
C GLU A 12 11.67 17.20 -46.70
N LEU A 13 11.71 17.78 -45.50
CA LEU A 13 10.65 17.66 -44.51
C LEU A 13 9.32 18.24 -45.01
N ASP A 14 9.36 19.37 -45.72
CA ASP A 14 8.17 19.96 -46.34
C ASP A 14 7.60 19.09 -47.45
N ASN A 15 8.45 18.42 -48.24
CA ASN A 15 7.98 17.50 -49.27
C ASN A 15 7.32 16.24 -48.70
N VAL A 16 7.84 15.72 -47.58
CA VAL A 16 7.33 14.49 -46.96
C VAL A 16 6.13 14.76 -46.04
N HIS A 17 6.15 15.85 -45.27
CA HIS A 17 5.18 16.10 -44.19
C HIS A 17 4.26 17.30 -44.44
N SER A 18 4.49 18.09 -45.50
CA SER A 18 3.65 19.22 -45.91
C SER A 18 3.25 20.11 -44.73
N THR A 19 1.97 20.10 -44.33
CA THR A 19 1.42 20.94 -43.26
C THR A 19 1.86 20.54 -41.85
N SER A 20 2.35 19.31 -41.66
CA SER A 20 2.86 18.81 -40.38
C SER A 20 4.37 19.00 -40.23
N ALA A 21 5.03 19.61 -41.22
CA ALA A 21 6.47 19.81 -41.17
C ALA A 21 6.86 20.85 -40.10
N PRO A 22 7.89 20.59 -39.28
CA PRO A 22 8.33 21.53 -38.26
C PRO A 22 8.82 22.84 -38.88
N ALA A 23 8.67 23.94 -38.15
CA ALA A 23 9.15 25.25 -38.58
C ALA A 23 10.67 25.23 -38.83
N PHE A 24 11.15 26.10 -39.73
CA PHE A 24 12.57 26.18 -40.05
C PHE A 24 13.45 26.44 -38.82
N ALA A 25 12.97 27.25 -37.86
CA ALA A 25 13.66 27.50 -36.60
C ALA A 25 13.88 26.22 -35.79
N THR A 26 12.89 25.32 -35.74
CA THR A 26 12.99 24.04 -35.06
C THR A 26 14.04 23.15 -35.72
N VAL A 27 14.04 23.09 -37.06
CA VAL A 27 15.05 22.33 -37.83
C VAL A 27 16.45 22.89 -37.59
N TYR A 28 16.60 24.22 -37.61
CA TYR A 28 17.87 24.89 -37.35
C TYR A 28 18.41 24.60 -35.94
N ASN A 29 17.55 24.69 -34.92
CA ASN A 29 17.91 24.39 -33.53
C ASN A 29 18.35 22.93 -33.37
N TRP A 30 17.60 21.97 -33.93
CA TRP A 30 17.98 20.55 -33.89
C TRP A 30 19.32 20.28 -34.59
N VAL A 31 19.57 20.90 -35.74
CA VAL A 31 20.89 20.77 -36.42
C VAL A 31 22.01 21.29 -35.53
N ASN A 32 21.80 22.39 -34.81
CA ASN A 32 22.80 22.93 -33.88
C ASN A 32 22.99 22.03 -32.65
N GLU A 33 21.91 21.50 -32.07
CA GLU A 33 21.98 20.52 -30.97
C GLU A 33 22.78 19.28 -31.37
N PHE A 34 22.55 18.74 -32.57
CA PHE A 34 23.32 17.61 -33.09
C PHE A 34 24.78 17.97 -33.34
N LYS A 35 25.09 19.21 -33.80
CA LYS A 35 26.47 19.70 -33.90
C LYS A 35 27.15 19.85 -32.53
N CYS A 36 26.39 20.16 -31.49
CA CYS A 36 26.87 20.24 -30.11
C CYS A 36 27.00 18.86 -29.44
N GLY A 37 26.84 17.77 -30.20
CA GLY A 37 27.09 16.40 -29.72
C GLY A 37 25.89 15.71 -29.07
N ARG A 38 24.70 16.34 -29.05
CA ARG A 38 23.47 15.64 -28.65
C ARG A 38 23.19 14.53 -29.66
N THR A 39 22.85 13.34 -29.18
CA THR A 39 22.46 12.19 -30.03
C THR A 39 21.03 11.71 -29.77
N SER A 40 20.45 12.11 -28.64
CA SER A 40 19.07 11.75 -28.26
C SER A 40 18.06 12.74 -28.83
N THR A 41 16.99 12.20 -29.42
CA THR A 41 15.83 12.93 -29.89
C THR A 41 14.75 13.10 -28.82
N CYS A 42 14.90 12.48 -27.65
CA CYS A 42 13.96 12.62 -26.54
C CYS A 42 13.99 14.03 -25.97
N ASP A 43 12.84 14.50 -25.50
CA ASP A 43 12.74 15.75 -24.76
C ASP A 43 13.61 15.71 -23.50
N ALA A 44 14.26 16.83 -23.19
CA ALA A 44 14.95 17.00 -21.91
C ALA A 44 13.92 17.00 -20.77
N PRO A 45 14.34 16.67 -19.52
CA PRO A 45 13.49 16.82 -18.35
C PRO A 45 12.91 18.24 -18.32
N ARG A 46 11.59 18.35 -18.44
CA ARG A 46 10.91 19.64 -18.37
C ARG A 46 10.82 20.03 -16.90
N SER A 47 11.21 21.26 -16.56
CA SER A 47 10.85 21.84 -15.27
C SER A 47 9.33 21.97 -15.22
N GLY A 48 8.67 21.06 -14.50
CA GLY A 48 7.24 21.16 -14.21
C GLY A 48 6.95 22.35 -13.29
N ARG A 49 5.66 22.56 -12.99
CA ARG A 49 5.27 23.53 -11.96
C ARG A 49 5.91 23.13 -10.62
N PRO A 50 6.64 24.02 -9.94
CA PRO A 50 7.11 23.76 -8.59
C PRO A 50 5.92 23.44 -7.67
N ILE A 51 6.00 22.37 -6.89
CA ILE A 51 5.09 22.15 -5.77
C ILE A 51 5.57 23.08 -4.64
N GLU A 52 5.33 24.38 -4.80
CA GLU A 52 5.70 25.42 -3.82
C GLU A 52 4.98 25.26 -2.46
N ALA A 53 3.96 24.40 -2.39
CA ALA A 53 3.12 24.25 -1.20
C ALA A 53 3.61 23.21 -0.18
N ALA A 54 4.67 22.45 -0.47
CA ALA A 54 5.20 21.40 0.40
C ALA A 54 6.63 21.73 0.84
N THR A 55 6.80 22.83 1.58
CA THR A 55 8.10 23.13 2.20
C THR A 55 8.44 22.08 3.26
N PRO A 56 9.72 21.84 3.58
CA PRO A 56 10.12 20.86 4.60
C PRO A 56 9.40 21.06 5.94
N GLU A 57 9.21 22.32 6.36
CA GLU A 57 8.54 22.66 7.62
C GLU A 57 7.06 22.24 7.62
N ILE A 58 6.41 22.34 6.46
CA ILE A 58 5.02 21.92 6.27
C ILE A 58 4.91 20.40 6.29
N ILE A 59 5.86 19.71 5.65
CA ILE A 59 5.92 18.24 5.64
C ILE A 59 6.11 17.72 7.08
N ASP A 60 7.04 18.29 7.83
CA ASP A 60 7.30 17.93 9.23
C ASP A 60 6.07 18.18 10.10
N LYS A 61 5.39 19.31 9.92
CA LYS A 61 4.14 19.60 10.64
C LYS A 61 3.03 18.59 10.35
N VAL A 62 2.84 18.21 9.08
CA VAL A 62 1.87 17.15 8.71
C VAL A 62 2.26 15.83 9.35
N HIS A 63 3.55 15.49 9.31
CA HIS A 63 4.08 14.26 9.88
C HIS A 63 3.84 14.18 11.40
N ASP A 64 4.13 15.26 12.14
CA ASP A 64 3.94 15.32 13.60
C ASP A 64 2.47 15.16 14.00
N ILE A 65 1.54 15.76 13.26
CA ILE A 65 0.10 15.62 13.53
C ILE A 65 -0.34 14.15 13.35
N VAL A 66 0.12 13.50 12.27
CA VAL A 66 -0.24 12.09 11.99
C VAL A 66 0.41 11.12 12.99
N LEU A 67 1.63 11.41 13.46
CA LEU A 67 2.27 10.62 14.51
C LEU A 67 1.57 10.77 15.86
N THR A 68 1.06 11.96 16.16
CA THR A 68 0.30 12.23 17.38
C THR A 68 -1.06 11.51 17.36
N ASP A 69 -1.78 11.57 16.24
CA ASP A 69 -3.04 10.86 16.05
C ASP A 69 -3.11 10.19 14.66
N GLN A 70 -2.98 8.86 14.66
CA GLN A 70 -3.05 8.03 13.46
C GLN A 70 -4.45 7.98 12.83
N ARG A 71 -5.49 8.51 13.50
CA ARG A 71 -6.89 8.51 13.03
C ARG A 71 -7.32 9.85 12.43
N VAL A 72 -6.41 10.83 12.37
CA VAL A 72 -6.69 12.16 11.82
C VAL A 72 -7.19 12.07 10.37
N LYS A 73 -8.24 12.83 10.05
CA LYS A 73 -8.78 12.91 8.69
C LYS A 73 -8.00 13.94 7.87
N VAL A 74 -7.94 13.74 6.55
CA VAL A 74 -7.33 14.71 5.62
C VAL A 74 -7.95 16.11 5.77
N ARG A 75 -9.26 16.21 6.03
CA ARG A 75 -9.92 17.49 6.30
C ARG A 75 -9.37 18.20 7.54
N GLU A 76 -9.15 17.47 8.62
CA GLU A 76 -8.60 18.01 9.87
C GLU A 76 -7.14 18.46 9.66
N LEU A 77 -6.37 17.71 8.87
CA LEU A 77 -5.02 18.12 8.45
C LEU A 77 -5.03 19.40 7.63
N VAL A 78 -5.96 19.53 6.67
CA VAL A 78 -6.14 20.76 5.88
C VAL A 78 -6.44 21.96 6.78
N GLU A 79 -7.36 21.79 7.73
CA GLU A 79 -7.73 22.85 8.68
C GLU A 79 -6.55 23.24 9.61
N ALA A 80 -5.78 22.26 10.09
CA ALA A 80 -4.64 22.49 11.00
C ALA A 80 -3.40 23.09 10.31
N THR A 81 -3.22 22.81 9.02
CA THR A 81 -2.03 23.20 8.26
C THR A 81 -2.27 24.36 7.29
N GLY A 82 -3.52 24.62 6.90
CA GLY A 82 -3.88 25.64 5.91
C GLY A 82 -3.53 25.27 4.46
N ILE A 83 -3.12 24.02 4.22
CA ILE A 83 -2.69 23.56 2.89
C ILE A 83 -3.91 23.04 2.11
N SER A 84 -3.85 23.09 0.78
CA SER A 84 -4.86 22.45 -0.07
C SER A 84 -4.96 20.94 0.19
N HIS A 85 -6.18 20.41 0.06
CA HIS A 85 -6.49 18.99 0.23
C HIS A 85 -5.62 18.06 -0.62
N ASN A 86 -5.38 18.41 -1.88
CA ASN A 86 -4.57 17.60 -2.80
C ASN A 86 -3.09 17.58 -2.39
N THR A 87 -2.57 18.71 -1.89
CA THR A 87 -1.20 18.78 -1.40
C THR A 87 -1.02 17.93 -0.15
N VAL A 88 -1.96 17.93 0.79
CA VAL A 88 -1.92 17.04 1.97
C VAL A 88 -1.86 15.57 1.55
N ILE A 89 -2.68 15.18 0.56
CA ILE A 89 -2.66 13.81 0.00
C ILE A 89 -1.31 13.49 -0.63
N SER A 90 -0.74 14.38 -1.46
CA SER A 90 0.59 14.21 -2.06
C SER A 90 1.68 14.11 -0.99
N ILE A 91 1.65 14.95 0.06
CA ILE A 91 2.60 14.87 1.18
C ILE A 91 2.50 13.50 1.86
N LEU A 92 1.29 13.04 2.20
CA LEU A 92 1.09 11.76 2.87
C LEU A 92 1.59 10.58 2.00
N HIS A 93 1.27 10.55 0.72
CA HIS A 93 1.56 9.41 -0.14
C HIS A 93 2.94 9.45 -0.81
N GLU A 94 3.39 10.60 -1.27
CA GLU A 94 4.60 10.74 -2.09
C GLU A 94 5.81 11.12 -1.24
N GLN A 95 5.64 12.01 -0.25
CA GLN A 95 6.75 12.49 0.59
C GLN A 95 6.95 11.60 1.83
N LEU A 96 5.86 11.26 2.52
CA LEU A 96 5.89 10.45 3.74
C LEU A 96 5.68 8.95 3.48
N ASN A 97 5.34 8.57 2.24
CA ASN A 97 5.08 7.18 1.82
C ASN A 97 4.08 6.43 2.73
N MET A 98 3.11 7.16 3.29
CA MET A 98 2.07 6.62 4.15
C MET A 98 0.92 6.04 3.33
N LYS A 99 0.32 4.96 3.85
CA LYS A 99 -0.86 4.32 3.28
C LYS A 99 -1.96 4.26 4.31
N LYS A 100 -3.17 4.64 3.89
CA LYS A 100 -4.36 4.49 4.73
C LYS A 100 -4.62 3.01 4.94
N LEU A 101 -4.57 2.56 6.19
CA LEU A 101 -4.99 1.23 6.58
C LEU A 101 -6.45 1.31 7.05
N LEU A 102 -7.28 0.39 6.58
CA LEU A 102 -8.61 0.21 7.13
C LEU A 102 -8.47 -0.53 8.46
N VAL A 103 -8.97 0.06 9.54
CA VAL A 103 -9.00 -0.59 10.85
C VAL A 103 -10.01 -1.73 10.78
N LYS A 104 -9.57 -2.98 10.95
CA LYS A 104 -10.48 -4.11 11.11
C LYS A 104 -11.22 -3.98 12.44
N TRP A 105 -12.53 -4.19 12.42
CA TRP A 105 -13.35 -4.22 13.63
C TRP A 105 -12.87 -5.36 14.54
N VAL A 106 -12.50 -5.02 15.77
CA VAL A 106 -12.26 -6.00 16.83
C VAL A 106 -13.50 -5.95 17.72
N PRO A 107 -14.39 -6.97 17.68
CA PRO A 107 -15.70 -6.91 18.32
C PRO A 107 -15.68 -6.68 19.84
N ARG A 108 -14.54 -6.89 20.51
CA ARG A 108 -14.43 -6.72 21.96
C ARG A 108 -13.10 -6.10 22.35
N LEU A 109 -13.15 -5.08 23.22
CA LEU A 109 -11.97 -4.60 23.93
C LEU A 109 -11.57 -5.67 24.97
N LEU A 110 -10.36 -6.22 24.84
CA LEU A 110 -9.88 -7.23 25.77
C LEU A 110 -9.52 -6.60 27.13
N THR A 111 -10.10 -7.13 28.19
CA THR A 111 -9.73 -6.79 29.57
C THR A 111 -8.33 -7.34 29.88
N VAL A 112 -7.71 -6.84 30.95
CA VAL A 112 -6.39 -7.33 31.42
C VAL A 112 -6.44 -8.83 31.70
N ASP A 113 -7.53 -9.33 32.28
CA ASP A 113 -7.70 -10.75 32.57
C ASP A 113 -7.82 -11.58 31.29
N HIS A 114 -8.60 -11.13 30.29
CA HIS A 114 -8.67 -11.82 29.00
C HIS A 114 -7.29 -11.93 28.33
N LYS A 115 -6.44 -10.90 28.45
CA LYS A 115 -5.07 -10.95 27.90
C LYS A 115 -4.20 -11.96 28.65
N ARG A 116 -4.30 -11.99 29.98
CA ARG A 116 -3.57 -12.96 30.81
C ARG A 116 -3.99 -14.40 30.50
N ASP A 117 -5.28 -14.64 30.38
CA ASP A 117 -5.81 -15.97 30.04
C ASP A 117 -5.31 -16.41 28.67
N ARG A 118 -5.37 -15.51 27.66
CA ARG A 118 -4.82 -15.79 26.32
C ARG A 118 -3.35 -16.19 26.35
N VAL A 119 -2.51 -15.46 27.09
CA VAL A 119 -1.08 -15.81 27.22
C VAL A 119 -0.91 -17.17 27.88
N THR A 120 -1.66 -17.43 28.95
CA THR A 120 -1.56 -18.67 29.73
C THR A 120 -1.97 -19.87 28.88
N THR A 121 -3.13 -19.82 28.23
CA THR A 121 -3.62 -20.86 27.33
C THR A 121 -2.67 -21.05 26.14
N SER A 122 -2.14 -19.97 25.57
CA SER A 122 -1.20 -20.05 24.43
C SER A 122 0.10 -20.78 24.80
N LYS A 123 0.63 -20.55 26.01
CA LYS A 123 1.82 -21.27 26.49
C LYS A 123 1.55 -22.77 26.60
N GLN A 124 0.42 -23.13 27.21
CA GLN A 124 0.02 -24.54 27.36
C GLN A 124 -0.20 -25.21 26.00
N CYS A 125 -0.89 -24.55 25.07
CA CYS A 125 -1.09 -25.07 23.72
C CYS A 125 0.23 -25.23 22.95
N LEU A 126 1.14 -24.26 23.05
CA LEU A 126 2.44 -24.31 22.38
C LEU A 126 3.31 -25.45 22.92
N GLU A 127 3.37 -25.61 24.24
CA GLU A 127 4.11 -26.69 24.90
C GLU A 127 3.57 -28.06 24.49
N MET A 128 2.24 -28.26 24.57
CA MET A 128 1.61 -29.51 24.14
C MET A 128 1.83 -29.81 22.65
N PHE A 129 1.76 -28.78 21.80
CA PHE A 129 1.96 -28.93 20.36
C PHE A 129 3.41 -29.30 20.03
N GLN A 130 4.39 -28.72 20.72
CA GLN A 130 5.82 -29.02 20.52
C GLN A 130 6.17 -30.44 20.99
N HIS A 131 5.56 -30.92 22.07
CA HIS A 131 5.82 -32.26 22.59
C HIS A 131 5.06 -33.37 21.83
N TYR A 132 3.81 -33.11 21.42
CA TYR A 132 2.92 -34.12 20.84
C TYR A 132 2.07 -33.55 19.70
N PRO A 133 2.65 -33.18 18.54
CA PRO A 133 1.95 -32.44 17.49
C PRO A 133 0.75 -33.22 16.91
N ASP A 134 0.94 -34.50 16.56
CA ASP A 134 -0.11 -35.31 15.93
C ASP A 134 -1.27 -35.63 16.87
N GLU A 135 -0.99 -35.93 18.14
CA GLU A 135 -2.01 -36.24 19.14
C GLU A 135 -2.79 -34.97 19.54
N PHE A 136 -2.07 -33.85 19.66
CA PHE A 136 -2.68 -32.56 19.93
C PHE A 136 -3.65 -32.16 18.81
N LEU A 137 -3.23 -32.24 17.54
CA LEU A 137 -4.08 -31.90 16.40
C LEU A 137 -5.32 -32.81 16.29
N ARG A 138 -5.22 -34.09 16.68
CA ARG A 138 -6.38 -35.00 16.70
C ARG A 138 -7.43 -34.63 17.74
N ARG A 139 -7.03 -33.97 18.84
CA ARG A 139 -7.92 -33.55 19.93
C ARG A 139 -8.30 -32.07 19.86
N LEU A 140 -7.64 -31.30 19.00
CA LEU A 140 -7.88 -29.88 18.86
C LEU A 140 -9.26 -29.63 18.25
N ILE A 141 -10.13 -28.98 19.03
CA ILE A 141 -11.42 -28.48 18.56
C ILE A 141 -11.29 -26.96 18.45
N THR A 142 -11.27 -26.45 17.23
CA THR A 142 -11.34 -25.00 16.97
C THR A 142 -12.79 -24.60 16.72
N VAL A 143 -13.30 -23.64 17.47
CA VAL A 143 -14.57 -22.98 17.17
C VAL A 143 -14.24 -21.54 16.81
N ASP A 144 -14.60 -21.10 15.60
CA ASP A 144 -14.58 -19.69 15.24
C ASP A 144 -15.96 -19.06 15.47
N GLU A 145 -15.99 -17.76 15.78
CA GLU A 145 -17.24 -16.98 15.74
C GLU A 145 -17.50 -16.59 14.27
N ALA A 146 -18.03 -17.54 13.47
CA ALA A 146 -18.56 -17.21 12.15
C ALA A 146 -19.94 -16.54 12.29
N TRP A 147 -19.98 -15.21 12.17
CA TRP A 147 -21.24 -14.46 12.13
C TRP A 147 -21.93 -14.67 10.79
N ILE A 148 -22.83 -15.66 10.72
CA ILE A 148 -23.65 -15.95 9.54
C ILE A 148 -25.04 -15.34 9.75
N HIS A 149 -25.39 -14.35 8.94
CA HIS A 149 -26.73 -13.73 8.97
C HIS A 149 -27.76 -14.75 8.47
N SER A 150 -28.57 -15.30 9.37
CA SER A 150 -29.60 -16.29 9.02
C SER A 150 -30.90 -15.60 8.62
N GLU A 151 -31.01 -15.20 7.36
CA GLU A 151 -32.32 -15.06 6.72
C GLU A 151 -32.59 -16.32 5.90
N ASN A 152 -33.41 -17.20 6.48
CA ASN A 152 -34.01 -18.41 5.93
C ASN A 152 -33.13 -19.67 5.75
N SER A 153 -33.53 -20.70 6.53
CA SER A 153 -33.22 -22.13 6.42
C SER A 153 -31.81 -22.58 6.80
N SER A 154 -31.73 -23.81 7.32
CA SER A 154 -30.56 -24.43 7.94
C SER A 154 -29.39 -24.78 7.00
N SER A 155 -29.36 -24.31 5.74
CA SER A 155 -28.38 -24.70 4.72
C SER A 155 -27.13 -23.81 4.51
N PRO A 156 -27.07 -22.51 4.91
CA PRO A 156 -25.92 -21.66 4.59
C PRO A 156 -24.60 -22.04 5.29
N LYS A 157 -24.67 -22.71 6.45
CA LYS A 157 -23.49 -23.07 7.24
C LYS A 157 -22.70 -24.19 6.56
N GLU A 158 -23.38 -25.26 6.19
CA GLU A 158 -22.79 -26.44 5.54
C GLU A 158 -22.19 -26.05 4.18
N ALA A 159 -22.93 -25.27 3.38
CA ALA A 159 -22.46 -24.78 2.09
C ALA A 159 -21.22 -23.85 2.17
N TYR A 160 -21.00 -23.15 3.30
CA TYR A 160 -19.80 -22.35 3.52
C TYR A 160 -18.57 -23.24 3.75
N PHE A 161 -18.69 -24.23 4.64
CA PHE A 161 -17.58 -25.13 4.96
C PHE A 161 -17.27 -26.10 3.81
N GLU A 162 -18.26 -26.49 3.01
CA GLU A 162 -18.07 -27.31 1.80
C GLU A 162 -17.29 -26.60 0.68
N ARG A 163 -17.29 -25.26 0.65
CA ARG A 163 -16.53 -24.47 -0.34
C ARG A 163 -15.05 -24.30 0.03
N LEU A 164 -14.67 -24.67 1.25
CA LEU A 164 -13.30 -24.52 1.74
C LEU A 164 -12.54 -25.82 1.51
N ASP A 165 -11.49 -25.76 0.72
CA ASP A 165 -10.67 -26.93 0.42
C ASP A 165 -9.76 -27.32 1.61
N LYS A 166 -9.32 -28.58 1.64
CA LYS A 166 -8.37 -29.11 2.64
C LYS A 166 -7.14 -28.22 2.91
N PRO A 167 -6.50 -27.56 1.91
CA PRO A 167 -5.39 -26.64 2.12
C PRO A 167 -5.73 -25.44 3.01
N TYR A 168 -6.96 -24.94 2.95
CA TYR A 168 -7.42 -23.81 3.78
C TYR A 168 -7.30 -24.13 5.27
N TYR A 169 -7.73 -25.33 5.66
CA TYR A 169 -7.68 -25.78 7.05
C TYR A 169 -6.26 -26.11 7.50
N SER A 170 -5.45 -26.76 6.66
CA SER A 170 -4.05 -27.02 7.00
C SER A 170 -3.24 -25.73 7.17
N ASP A 171 -3.50 -24.71 6.34
CA ASP A 171 -2.88 -23.38 6.47
C ASP A 171 -3.35 -22.66 7.74
N GLY A 172 -4.61 -22.82 8.15
CA GLY A 172 -5.12 -22.28 9.41
C GLY A 172 -4.44 -22.91 10.63
N LEU A 173 -4.16 -24.21 10.57
CA LEU A 173 -3.50 -24.98 11.63
C LEU A 173 -2.01 -24.62 11.75
N THR A 174 -1.28 -24.50 10.63
CA THR A 174 0.14 -24.07 10.66
C THR A 174 0.30 -22.63 11.17
N LYS A 175 -0.73 -21.80 11.01
CA LYS A 175 -0.76 -20.44 11.58
C LYS A 175 -1.02 -20.42 13.09
N LEU A 176 -1.55 -21.47 13.72
CA LEU A 176 -1.85 -21.47 15.16
C LEU A 176 -0.60 -21.33 16.01
N GLU A 177 0.47 -22.04 15.67
CA GLU A 177 1.75 -21.96 16.39
C GLU A 177 2.27 -20.51 16.40
N ASN A 178 2.30 -19.88 15.22
CA ASN A 178 2.68 -18.48 15.06
C ASN A 178 1.78 -17.53 15.86
N ARG A 179 0.49 -17.83 15.98
CA ARG A 179 -0.44 -17.03 16.78
C ARG A 179 -0.16 -17.14 18.27
N TRP A 180 0.07 -18.34 18.79
CA TRP A 180 0.41 -18.54 20.20
C TRP A 180 1.71 -17.83 20.57
N ILE A 181 2.74 -17.94 19.73
CA ILE A 181 4.01 -17.23 19.91
C ILE A 181 3.75 -15.73 20.01
N LYS A 182 3.00 -15.14 19.07
CA LYS A 182 2.67 -13.71 19.09
C LYS A 182 1.81 -13.30 20.29
N TYR A 183 0.87 -14.14 20.74
CA TYR A 183 0.11 -13.88 21.97
C TYR A 183 1.03 -13.82 23.18
N ILE A 184 2.05 -14.67 23.24
CA ILE A 184 3.02 -14.69 24.35
C ILE A 184 3.93 -13.47 24.29
N GLU A 185 4.58 -13.21 23.15
CA GLU A 185 5.53 -12.11 22.95
C GLU A 185 4.88 -10.75 23.21
N LEU A 186 3.64 -10.57 22.72
CA LEU A 186 2.89 -9.33 22.85
C LEU A 186 1.96 -9.33 24.08
N LYS A 187 2.19 -10.19 25.08
CA LYS A 187 1.46 -10.20 26.37
C LYS A 187 -0.07 -10.21 26.23
N GLY A 188 -0.58 -10.90 25.20
CA GLY A 188 -2.01 -11.03 24.92
C GLY A 188 -2.61 -9.86 24.13
N ASP A 189 -1.82 -8.86 23.74
CA ASP A 189 -2.23 -7.71 22.92
C ASP A 189 -2.30 -8.04 21.43
N TYR A 190 -1.75 -9.16 20.99
CA TYR A 190 -1.79 -9.54 19.58
C TYR A 190 -3.23 -9.75 19.11
N VAL A 191 -3.53 -9.17 17.95
CA VAL A 191 -4.77 -9.34 17.19
C VAL A 191 -4.36 -9.68 15.75
N GLU A 192 -4.94 -10.75 15.22
CA GLU A 192 -4.66 -11.22 13.87
C GLU A 192 -5.18 -10.22 12.82
N LYS A 193 -4.33 -9.89 11.84
CA LYS A 193 -4.57 -8.84 10.83
C LYS A 193 -5.22 -9.34 9.56
#